data_AF-A0A6J0GQE4-F1
#
_entry.id   AF-A0A6J0GQE4-F1
#
_cell.length_a   1.000
_cell.length_b   1.000
_cell.length_c   1.000
_cell.angle_alpha   90.00
_cell.angle_beta   90.00
_cell.angle_gamma   90.00
#
_symmetry.space_group_name_H-M   'P 1'
#
loop_
_entity.id
_entity.type
_entity.pdbx_description
1 polymer ?
#
loop_
_entity_poly.entity_id
_entity_poly.type
_entity_poly.pdbx_seq_one_letter_code
_entity_poly.pdbx_strand_id
1 'polypeptide(L)'
;MSGYTEDEKLRLQQLRALRRRWLRDQELSEREPVLPPRKLGPVAAFWERFLRPGGLWRQQKKPHGMVMANPRIFPGDRILETGEIMPPLKEDPHKHH
;
A
#
# COMPACT_ATOMS: atom_id res chain seq x y z
N MET A 1 -37.26 35.85 41.89
CA MET A 1 -35.99 35.39 41.31
C MET A 1 -35.47 36.53 40.44
N SER A 2 -34.70 37.45 41.02
CA SER A 2 -34.19 38.60 40.28
C SER A 2 -33.23 38.10 39.20
N GLY A 3 -33.54 38.38 37.95
CA GLY A 3 -32.64 38.08 36.83
C GLY A 3 -31.42 39.00 36.84
N TYR A 4 -30.46 38.69 35.98
CA TYR A 4 -29.26 39.51 35.78
C TYR A 4 -29.61 40.97 35.44
N THR A 5 -28.90 41.91 36.07
CA THR A 5 -28.96 43.33 35.71
C THR A 5 -28.30 43.57 34.34
N GLU A 6 -28.60 44.70 33.70
CA GLU A 6 -28.06 45.00 32.36
C GLU A 6 -26.52 45.04 32.33
N ASP A 7 -25.89 45.57 33.39
CA ASP A 7 -24.43 45.57 33.53
C ASP A 7 -23.85 44.16 33.69
N GLU A 8 -24.53 43.28 34.42
CA GLU A 8 -24.12 41.88 34.57
C GLU A 8 -24.23 41.13 33.24
N LYS A 9 -25.27 41.42 32.44
CA LYS A 9 -25.42 40.86 31.09
C LYS A 9 -24.30 41.35 30.17
N LEU A 10 -23.97 42.64 30.20
CA LEU A 10 -22.88 43.22 29.41
C LEU A 10 -21.54 42.59 29.79
N ARG A 11 -21.27 42.47 31.10
CA ARG A 11 -20.05 41.83 31.62
C ARG A 11 -19.94 40.36 31.21
N LEU A 12 -21.04 39.60 31.29
CA LEU A 12 -21.09 38.22 30.84
C LEU A 12 -20.85 38.09 29.34
N GLN A 13 -21.37 39.02 28.54
CA GLN A 13 -21.15 39.04 27.10
C GLN A 13 -19.68 39.30 26.76
N GLN A 14 -19.05 40.25 27.44
CA GLN A 14 -17.61 40.55 27.32
C GLN A 14 -16.75 39.33 27.71
N LEU A 15 -17.06 38.69 28.84
CA LEU A 15 -16.36 37.48 29.29
C LEU A 15 -16.54 36.31 28.32
N ARG A 16 -17.74 36.11 27.76
CA ARG A 16 -17.98 35.08 26.73
C ARG A 16 -17.21 35.36 25.44
N ALA A 17 -17.04 36.61 25.04
CA ALA A 17 -16.26 36.98 23.86
C ALA A 17 -14.77 36.63 24.07
N LEU A 18 -14.21 37.01 25.22
CA LEU A 18 -12.83 36.68 25.59
C LEU A 18 -12.63 35.17 25.70
N ARG A 19 -13.57 34.45 26.33
CA ARG A 19 -13.50 32.99 26.50
C ARG A 19 -13.51 32.25 25.16
N ARG A 20 -14.35 32.66 24.20
CA ARG A 20 -14.38 32.07 22.86
C ARG A 20 -13.11 32.32 22.07
N ARG A 21 -12.48 33.48 22.25
CA ARG A 21 -11.18 33.79 21.63
C ARG A 21 -10.08 32.94 22.24
N TRP A 22 -10.00 32.88 23.56
CA TRP A 22 -9.05 32.02 24.28
C TRP A 22 -9.17 30.55 23.90
N LEU A 23 -10.40 30.02 23.81
CA LEU A 23 -10.62 28.62 23.42
C LEU A 23 -10.16 28.31 22.00
N ARG A 24 -10.34 29.26 21.06
CA ARG A 24 -9.79 29.13 19.70
C ARG A 24 -8.26 29.17 19.68
N ASP A 25 -7.66 30.01 20.52
CA ASP A 25 -6.20 30.07 20.64
C ASP A 25 -5.62 28.79 21.31
N GLN A 26 -6.46 27.97 21.95
CA GLN A 26 -6.09 26.64 22.48
C GLN A 26 -6.28 25.51 21.46
N GLU A 27 -6.92 25.76 20.32
CA GLU A 27 -6.94 24.80 19.21
C GLU A 27 -5.54 24.76 18.61
N LEU A 28 -4.72 23.85 19.15
CA LEU A 28 -3.38 23.60 18.66
C LEU A 28 -3.50 23.19 17.18
N SER A 29 -2.86 23.94 16.28
CA SER A 29 -2.67 23.50 14.90
C SER A 29 -2.01 22.11 14.89
N GLU A 30 -2.26 21.30 13.86
CA GLU A 30 -1.57 20.01 13.60
C GLU A 30 -0.04 20.10 13.58
N ARG A 31 0.53 21.30 13.69
CA ARG A 31 1.93 21.53 14.02
C ARG A 31 2.20 21.00 15.44
N GLU A 32 2.35 19.68 15.48
CA GLU A 32 3.13 18.96 16.43
C GLU A 32 4.44 19.75 16.67
N PRO A 33 4.94 19.81 17.92
CA PRO A 33 6.35 20.10 18.10
C PRO A 33 7.09 18.99 17.37
N VAL A 34 7.52 19.28 16.14
CA VAL A 34 8.25 18.32 15.30
C VAL A 34 9.58 18.12 16.02
N LEU A 35 9.63 17.10 16.88
CA LEU A 35 10.90 16.59 17.35
C LEU A 35 11.74 16.37 16.09
N PRO A 36 13.01 16.81 16.09
CA PRO A 36 13.85 16.62 14.93
C PRO A 36 13.76 15.15 14.52
N PRO A 37 13.62 14.85 13.21
CA PRO A 37 13.50 13.48 12.74
C PRO A 37 14.57 12.63 13.40
N ARG A 38 14.18 11.47 13.95
CA ARG A 38 15.13 10.55 14.60
C ARG A 38 16.28 10.29 13.62
N LYS A 39 17.48 10.76 13.97
CA LYS A 39 18.68 10.50 13.19
C LYS A 39 19.09 9.04 13.43
N LEU A 40 18.79 8.18 12.47
CA LEU A 40 19.31 6.82 12.48
C LEU A 40 20.84 6.86 12.34
N GLY A 41 21.54 6.04 13.12
CA GLY A 41 22.98 5.85 12.94
C GLY A 41 23.28 5.21 11.57
N PRO A 42 24.54 5.23 11.11
CA PRO A 42 24.90 4.75 9.76
C PRO A 42 24.40 3.33 9.46
N VAL A 43 24.53 2.41 10.43
CA VAL A 43 24.09 1.01 10.30
C VAL A 43 22.56 0.91 10.23
N ALA A 44 21.85 1.63 11.09
CA ALA A 44 20.39 1.59 11.13
C ALA A 44 19.78 2.20 9.86
N ALA A 45 20.35 3.31 9.37
CA ALA A 45 19.94 3.95 8.12
C ALA A 45 20.18 3.04 6.91
N PHE A 46 21.31 2.31 6.90
CA PHE A 46 21.59 1.31 5.87
C PHE A 46 20.51 0.22 5.83
N TRP A 47 20.19 -0.40 6.98
CA TRP A 47 19.21 -1.48 7.03
C TRP A 47 17.79 -1.00 6.66
N GLU A 48 17.38 0.19 7.11
CA GLU A 48 16.09 0.78 6.74
C GLU A 48 15.98 0.97 5.22
N ARG A 49 17.05 1.46 4.59
CA ARG A 49 17.13 1.63 3.13
C ARG A 49 17.20 0.28 2.40
N PHE A 50 17.91 -0.70 2.95
CA PHE A 50 18.11 -2.01 2.34
C PHE A 50 16.83 -2.87 2.33
N LEU A 51 16.05 -2.80 3.41
CA LEU A 51 14.80 -3.53 3.57
C LEU A 51 13.62 -2.83 2.87
N ARG A 52 13.77 -1.55 2.48
CA ARG A 52 12.71 -0.83 1.77
C ARG A 52 12.37 -1.55 0.45
N PRO A 53 11.12 -1.98 0.23
CA PRO A 53 10.73 -2.66 -0.99
C PRO A 53 10.91 -1.75 -2.21
N GLY A 54 11.26 -2.33 -3.37
CA GLY A 54 11.44 -1.59 -4.63
C GLY A 54 12.87 -1.16 -4.96
N GLY A 55 13.89 -1.63 -4.23
CA GLY A 55 15.29 -1.41 -4.62
C GLY A 55 15.61 -1.95 -6.01
N LEU A 56 16.36 -1.19 -6.82
CA LEU A 56 16.71 -1.52 -8.22
C LEU A 56 17.28 -2.93 -8.39
N TRP A 57 18.07 -3.41 -7.42
CA TRP A 57 18.66 -4.75 -7.44
C TRP A 57 17.62 -5.88 -7.28
N ARG A 58 16.50 -5.63 -6.58
CA ARG A 58 15.38 -6.58 -6.48
C ARG A 58 14.50 -6.56 -7.73
N GLN A 59 14.49 -5.44 -8.46
CA GLN A 59 13.63 -5.24 -9.61
C GLN A 59 14.27 -5.65 -10.95
N GLN A 60 15.50 -6.18 -10.92
CA GLN A 60 16.14 -6.73 -12.11
C GLN A 60 15.37 -7.96 -12.60
N LYS A 61 14.59 -7.78 -13.67
CA LYS A 61 14.03 -8.90 -14.43
C LYS A 61 15.20 -9.61 -15.12
N LYS A 62 15.52 -10.82 -14.67
CA LYS A 62 16.51 -11.67 -15.33
C LYS A 62 15.80 -12.46 -16.43
N PRO A 63 16.01 -12.14 -17.74
CA PRO A 63 15.51 -13.00 -18.79
C PRO A 63 16.11 -14.39 -18.58
N HIS A 64 15.27 -15.43 -18.67
CA HIS A 64 15.67 -16.82 -18.36
C HIS A 64 16.06 -17.06 -16.89
N GLY A 65 15.69 -16.17 -15.96
CA GLY A 65 15.93 -16.39 -14.52
C GLY A 65 15.20 -17.61 -13.96
N MET A 66 14.10 -18.00 -14.59
CA MET A 66 13.40 -19.27 -14.39
C MET A 66 13.00 -19.79 -15.77
N VAL A 67 13.57 -20.91 -16.19
CA VAL A 67 13.22 -21.60 -17.45
C VAL A 67 12.56 -22.90 -17.09
N MET A 68 11.34 -23.10 -17.60
CA MET A 68 10.63 -24.37 -17.51
C MET A 68 10.81 -25.13 -18.83
N ALA A 69 10.84 -26.46 -18.78
CA ALA A 69 10.75 -27.26 -19.98
C ALA A 69 9.38 -27.09 -20.64
N ASN A 70 9.32 -27.19 -21.96
CA ASN A 70 8.05 -27.20 -22.67
C ASN A 70 7.18 -28.37 -22.16
N PRO A 71 5.87 -28.14 -21.91
CA PRO A 71 4.99 -29.20 -21.43
C PRO A 71 4.89 -30.34 -22.46
N ARG A 72 4.68 -31.57 -21.96
CA ARG A 72 4.39 -32.70 -22.84
C ARG A 72 3.01 -32.50 -23.45
N ILE A 73 2.92 -32.76 -24.75
CA ILE A 73 1.70 -32.61 -25.54
C ILE A 73 1.38 -33.98 -26.14
N PHE A 74 0.13 -34.41 -25.99
CA PHE A 74 -0.37 -35.69 -26.47
C PHE A 74 -1.45 -35.53 -27.55
N PRO A 75 -1.68 -36.58 -28.37
CA PRO A 75 -2.79 -36.60 -29.32
C PRO A 75 -4.13 -36.29 -28.64
N GLY A 76 -4.90 -35.36 -29.21
CA GLY A 76 -6.17 -34.88 -28.65
C GLY A 76 -6.04 -33.67 -27.69
N ASP A 77 -4.84 -33.32 -27.23
CA ASP A 77 -4.64 -32.10 -26.42
C ASP A 77 -4.94 -30.84 -27.24
N ARG A 78 -5.51 -29.82 -26.57
CA ARG A 78 -5.77 -28.51 -27.18
C ARG A 78 -4.77 -27.47 -26.70
N ILE A 79 -4.08 -26.82 -27.64
CA ILE A 79 -3.20 -25.69 -27.34
C ILE A 79 -4.07 -24.46 -27.08
N LEU A 80 -4.01 -23.89 -25.87
CA LEU A 80 -4.87 -22.75 -25.49
C LEU A 80 -4.54 -21.47 -26.26
N GLU A 81 -3.27 -21.28 -26.62
CA GLU A 81 -2.79 -20.09 -27.32
C GLU A 81 -3.20 -20.05 -28.80
N THR A 82 -3.16 -21.20 -29.49
CA THR A 82 -3.49 -21.30 -30.93
C THR A 82 -4.89 -21.85 -31.18
N GLY A 83 -5.49 -22.54 -30.21
CA GLY A 83 -6.76 -23.22 -30.33
C GLY A 83 -6.69 -24.56 -31.09
N GLU A 84 -5.51 -24.95 -31.58
CA GLU A 84 -5.29 -26.18 -32.34
C GLU A 84 -5.41 -27.44 -31.47
N ILE A 85 -5.97 -28.51 -32.05
CA ILE A 85 -6.09 -29.82 -31.42
C ILE A 85 -5.02 -30.73 -32.01
N MET A 86 -4.27 -31.42 -31.15
CA MET A 86 -3.22 -32.33 -31.59
C MET A 86 -3.80 -33.52 -32.35
N PRO A 87 -3.25 -33.83 -33.53
CA PRO A 87 -3.77 -34.92 -34.35
C PRO A 87 -3.61 -36.27 -33.64
N PRO A 88 -4.57 -37.20 -33.83
CA PRO A 88 -4.48 -38.55 -33.31
C PRO A 88 -3.28 -39.29 -33.91
N LEU A 89 -2.75 -40.28 -33.18
CA LEU A 89 -1.79 -41.22 -33.76
C LEU A 89 -2.47 -42.03 -34.85
N LYS A 90 -1.71 -42.41 -35.88
CA LYS A 90 -2.19 -43.34 -36.90
C LYS A 90 -2.49 -44.68 -36.23
N GLU A 91 -3.59 -45.32 -36.61
CA GLU A 91 -3.92 -46.66 -36.13
C GLU A 91 -2.83 -47.62 -36.58
N ASP A 92 -2.09 -48.18 -35.62
CA ASP A 92 -1.19 -49.29 -35.92
C ASP A 92 -2.07 -50.51 -36.25
N PRO A 93 -1.81 -51.23 -37.36
CA PRO A 93 -2.52 -52.46 -37.65
C PRO A 93 -2.23 -53.45 -36.51
N HIS A 94 -3.20 -53.60 -35.61
CA HIS A 94 -3.14 -54.44 -34.41
C HIS A 94 -2.73 -55.87 -34.77
N LYS A 95 -1.43 -56.15 -34.72
CA LYS A 95 -0.88 -57.51 -34.75
C LYS A 95 -0.72 -57.97 -33.31
N HIS A 96 -1.81 -58.44 -32.72
CA HIS A 96 -1.72 -59.29 -31.54
C HIS A 96 -1.53 -60.72 -32.05
N HIS A 97 -0.31 -61.25 -31.88
CA HIS A 97 -0.01 -62.66 -32.08
C HIS A 97 -0.64 -63.51 -30.97
#